data_AF-M3HNK8-F1
#
_entry.id   AF-M3HNK8-F1
#
_cell.length_a   1.000
_cell.length_b   1.000
_cell.length_c   1.000
_cell.angle_alpha   90.00
_cell.angle_beta   90.00
_cell.angle_gamma   90.00
#
_symmetry.space_group_name_H-M   'P 1'
#
loop_
_entity.id
_entity.type
_entity.pdbx_description
1 polymer ?
#
loop_
_entity_poly.entity_id
_entity_poly.type
_entity_poly.pdbx_seq_one_letter_code
_entity_poly.pdbx_strand_id
1 'polypeptide(L)'
;MRRLFTKQKRTVRNTIYKKHRSKSKIHQNDSKRKNFELNWKTFLLILGFISLLNFCIYPIREAEILENDTSFLYLNSTEYPQAELEKITSIWKVRQFKGKGISAEDKNNLGIIFAKNSFLDDAELAWKECLKISEYHPVCFSNLIRMHYLIDEYEIAKKEITTYLKNAKKDQIQQVRKIFTTQNRREETVLLLDVQSKIPGMEVVSWDELSAYFLERQDYEKAYFYLEKILQIDPYHKNARASMVLLAHDLEKWDDLLMFAMNLHSTDDKIPDLNYYIAKAYYEKRNYSEALEWIRKSPESERETFPFVELWKRILLSLNPTSDLHPILPYIKKNAIQRFANSGRRYFTDS
;
A
#
# COMPACT_ATOMS: atom_id res chain seq x y z
N MET A 1 13.61 14.47 -18.97
CA MET A 1 13.48 14.94 -17.57
C MET A 1 14.28 14.05 -16.60
N ARG A 2 15.60 14.26 -16.49
CA ARG A 2 16.51 13.48 -15.61
C ARG A 2 17.33 14.36 -14.64
N ARG A 3 16.86 15.57 -14.34
CA ARG A 3 17.63 16.57 -13.55
C ARG A 3 16.92 17.18 -12.34
N LEU A 4 15.77 16.65 -11.90
CA LEU A 4 15.01 17.23 -10.77
C LEU A 4 15.01 16.40 -9.48
N PHE A 5 15.51 15.16 -9.47
CA PHE A 5 15.54 14.32 -8.25
C PHE A 5 16.87 14.33 -7.47
N THR A 6 17.89 15.07 -7.91
CA THR A 6 19.20 15.15 -7.22
C THR A 6 19.36 16.40 -6.34
N LYS A 7 18.33 17.26 -6.22
CA LYS A 7 18.43 18.54 -5.52
C LYS A 7 17.81 18.58 -4.11
N GLN A 8 17.17 17.51 -3.65
CA GLN A 8 16.51 17.48 -2.33
C GLN A 8 17.24 16.65 -1.26
N LYS A 9 18.28 15.87 -1.63
CA LYS A 9 19.16 15.14 -0.69
C LYS A 9 20.44 15.89 -0.26
N ARG A 10 20.62 17.15 -0.68
CA ARG A 10 21.79 17.98 -0.30
C ARG A 10 21.50 19.08 0.74
N THR A 11 20.26 19.25 1.16
CA THR A 11 19.85 20.39 2.01
C THR A 11 19.70 20.07 3.50
N VAL A 12 19.85 18.81 3.91
CA VAL A 12 19.76 18.39 5.33
C VAL A 12 21.13 18.06 5.95
N ARG A 13 22.20 17.97 5.13
CA ARG A 13 23.55 17.68 5.62
C ARG A 13 24.42 18.90 5.93
N ASN A 14 23.96 20.12 5.62
CA ASN A 14 24.74 21.36 5.79
C ASN A 14 24.23 22.31 6.89
N THR A 15 23.20 21.94 7.65
CA THR A 15 22.68 22.75 8.78
C THR A 15 23.27 22.38 10.14
N ILE A 16 24.05 21.29 10.21
CA ILE A 16 24.70 20.85 11.47
C ILE A 16 26.18 21.31 11.55
N TYR A 17 26.80 21.73 10.43
CA TYR A 17 28.21 22.16 10.39
C TYR A 17 28.44 23.68 10.43
N LYS A 18 27.41 24.50 10.68
CA LYS A 18 27.53 25.97 10.75
C LYS A 18 27.18 26.59 12.12
N LYS A 19 27.06 25.80 13.19
CA LYS A 19 26.83 26.30 14.56
C LYS A 19 28.05 26.24 15.49
N HIS A 20 29.24 25.97 14.95
CA HIS A 20 30.50 25.92 15.72
C HIS A 20 31.57 26.93 15.27
N ARG A 21 31.19 28.02 14.60
CA ARG A 21 32.15 29.05 14.17
C ARG A 21 31.63 30.48 14.34
N SER A 22 31.20 30.83 15.55
CA SER A 22 31.08 32.22 15.98
C SER A 22 31.02 32.31 17.51
N LYS A 23 32.18 32.20 18.15
CA LYS A 23 32.47 32.81 19.46
C LYS A 23 33.92 32.55 19.81
N SER A 24 34.81 33.40 19.29
CA SER A 24 36.13 33.60 19.88
C SER A 24 36.57 35.03 19.63
N LYS A 25 36.36 35.89 20.62
CA LYS A 25 37.28 36.96 20.98
C LYS A 25 36.94 37.55 22.35
N ILE A 26 37.98 37.57 23.18
CA ILE A 26 38.22 38.42 24.37
C ILE A 26 37.71 37.85 25.71
N HIS A 27 38.61 37.21 26.46
CA HIS A 27 39.29 37.85 27.61
C HIS A 27 40.45 36.97 28.12
N GLN A 28 41.62 37.61 28.32
CA GLN A 28 42.74 37.10 29.10
C GLN A 28 42.35 37.01 30.59
N ASN A 29 42.64 35.89 31.26
CA ASN A 29 43.63 35.82 32.36
C ASN A 29 43.60 34.46 33.10
N ASP A 30 44.80 34.09 33.55
CA ASP A 30 45.16 33.31 34.74
C ASP A 30 44.94 31.79 34.84
N SER A 31 46.10 31.11 34.74
CA SER A 31 46.68 30.16 35.70
C SER A 31 45.81 29.00 36.25
N LYS A 32 46.10 27.78 35.78
CA LYS A 32 46.74 26.70 36.56
C LYS A 32 46.65 25.35 35.83
N ARG A 33 47.81 24.70 35.75
CA ARG A 33 48.06 23.31 35.33
C ARG A 33 46.98 22.31 35.78
N LYS A 34 46.62 21.39 34.89
CA LYS A 34 46.70 19.93 35.10
C LYS A 34 46.74 19.22 33.75
N ASN A 35 47.90 18.66 33.40
CA ASN A 35 48.07 17.78 32.25
C ASN A 35 47.22 16.53 32.46
N PHE A 36 46.22 16.33 31.61
CA PHE A 36 45.58 15.04 31.43
C PHE A 36 46.03 14.53 30.07
N GLU A 37 47.16 13.84 30.02
CA GLU A 37 47.58 13.15 28.80
C GLU A 37 46.65 11.96 28.57
N LEU A 38 45.60 12.20 27.79
CA LEU A 38 44.75 11.13 27.29
C LEU A 38 45.54 10.37 26.22
N ASN A 39 46.05 9.21 26.60
CA ASN A 39 46.91 8.36 25.78
C ASN A 39 46.21 8.03 24.44
N TRP A 40 46.77 8.45 23.30
CA TRP A 40 46.17 8.32 21.96
C TRP A 40 45.70 6.89 21.64
N LYS A 41 46.37 5.87 22.19
CA LYS A 41 45.96 4.46 22.08
C LYS A 41 44.61 4.18 22.76
N THR A 42 44.32 4.82 23.90
CA THR A 42 43.03 4.71 24.59
C THR A 42 41.90 5.42 23.84
N PHE A 43 42.18 6.56 23.20
CA PHE A 43 41.21 7.27 22.37
C PHE A 43 40.84 6.48 21.11
N LEU A 44 41.81 5.83 20.46
CA LEU A 44 41.56 4.93 19.32
C LEU A 44 40.82 3.65 19.72
N LEU A 45 41.09 3.09 20.91
CA LEU A 45 40.34 1.96 21.47
C LEU A 45 38.88 2.34 21.75
N ILE A 46 38.63 3.52 22.31
CA ILE A 46 37.27 4.02 22.57
C ILE A 46 36.53 4.33 21.26
N LEU A 47 37.20 4.93 20.26
CA LEU A 47 36.61 5.15 18.93
C LEU A 47 36.30 3.82 18.20
N GLY A 48 37.19 2.83 18.34
CA GLY A 48 36.97 1.48 17.83
C GLY A 48 35.79 0.78 18.51
N PHE A 49 35.64 0.93 19.83
CA PHE A 49 34.50 0.41 20.59
C PHE A 49 33.18 1.09 20.23
N ILE A 50 33.17 2.41 20.01
CA ILE A 50 31.96 3.14 19.59
C ILE A 50 31.58 2.79 18.15
N SER A 51 32.56 2.54 17.28
CA SER A 51 32.31 2.00 15.93
C SER A 51 31.69 0.61 15.99
N LEU A 52 32.16 -0.28 16.88
CA LEU A 52 31.61 -1.62 17.07
C LEU A 52 30.18 -1.60 17.63
N LEU A 53 29.86 -0.65 18.52
CA LEU A 53 28.50 -0.48 19.05
C LEU A 53 27.51 0.00 17.99
N ASN A 54 27.95 0.83 17.04
CA ASN A 54 27.10 1.26 15.92
C ASN A 54 26.82 0.15 14.89
N PHE A 55 27.54 -0.98 14.93
CA PHE A 55 27.27 -2.13 14.06
C PHE A 55 26.33 -3.18 14.68
N CYS A 56 25.92 -3.02 15.95
CA CYS A 56 25.12 -4.05 16.65
C CYS A 56 24.02 -3.48 17.55
N ILE A 57 23.54 -2.26 17.31
CA ILE A 57 22.30 -1.78 17.91
C ILE A 57 21.25 -1.86 16.81
N TYR A 58 20.64 -3.03 16.69
CA TYR A 58 19.36 -3.15 16.02
C TYR A 58 18.41 -2.12 16.65
N PRO A 59 17.75 -1.26 15.85
CA PRO A 59 16.95 -0.19 16.41
C PRO A 59 15.83 -0.80 17.23
N ILE A 60 15.82 -0.47 18.53
CA ILE A 60 14.89 -1.00 19.55
C ILE A 60 13.42 -0.96 19.07
N ARG A 61 13.09 0.00 18.20
CA ARG A 61 11.77 0.14 17.59
C ARG A 61 11.33 -1.07 16.75
N GLU A 62 12.21 -1.68 15.97
CA GLU A 62 11.84 -2.80 15.10
C GLU A 62 11.62 -4.08 15.93
N ALA A 63 12.28 -4.20 17.09
CA ALA A 63 12.10 -5.31 18.01
C ALA A 63 10.69 -5.32 18.62
N GLU A 64 10.20 -4.15 19.05
CA GLU A 64 8.85 -3.99 19.61
C GLU A 64 7.75 -4.30 18.57
N ILE A 65 7.97 -3.94 17.31
CA ILE A 65 7.04 -4.22 16.21
C ILE A 65 6.95 -5.73 15.96
N LEU A 66 8.09 -6.43 15.93
CA LEU A 66 8.13 -7.88 15.72
C LEU A 66 7.52 -8.65 16.88
N GLU A 67 7.85 -8.27 18.12
CA GLU A 67 7.34 -8.92 19.34
C GLU A 67 5.82 -8.92 19.40
N ASN A 68 5.21 -7.77 19.06
CA ASN A 68 3.77 -7.55 19.13
C ASN A 68 3.02 -7.94 17.85
N ASP A 69 3.70 -8.43 16.82
CA ASP A 69 3.04 -8.82 15.57
C ASP A 69 2.17 -10.07 15.76
N THR A 70 0.88 -9.93 15.47
CA THR A 70 -0.12 -11.01 15.54
C THR A 70 -0.38 -11.68 14.20
N SER A 71 0.33 -11.26 13.14
CA SER A 71 0.12 -11.71 11.76
C SER A 71 1.05 -12.85 11.37
N PHE A 72 2.06 -13.17 12.18
CA PHE A 72 2.81 -14.43 12.05
C PHE A 72 1.90 -15.65 12.18
N LEU A 73 2.07 -16.60 11.26
CA LEU A 73 1.24 -17.78 11.12
C LEU A 73 1.95 -19.03 11.63
N TYR A 74 1.46 -19.60 12.72
CA TYR A 74 1.94 -20.88 13.22
C TYR A 74 1.38 -22.04 12.40
N LEU A 75 2.19 -23.08 12.23
CA LEU A 75 1.78 -24.37 11.67
C LEU A 75 1.56 -25.39 12.80
N ASN A 76 0.84 -26.47 12.50
CA ASN A 76 0.58 -27.51 13.47
C ASN A 76 1.81 -28.41 13.66
N SER A 77 2.68 -28.02 14.59
CA SER A 77 3.87 -28.79 14.98
C SER A 77 3.59 -29.58 16.27
N THR A 78 4.05 -30.84 16.29
CA THR A 78 3.95 -31.72 17.46
C THR A 78 5.02 -31.42 18.51
N GLU A 79 6.22 -31.03 18.09
CA GLU A 79 7.36 -30.78 18.98
C GLU A 79 7.41 -29.31 19.47
N TYR A 80 6.97 -28.37 18.64
CA TYR A 80 7.00 -26.93 18.90
C TYR A 80 5.63 -26.28 18.63
N PRO A 81 4.59 -26.63 19.41
CA PRO A 81 3.26 -26.03 19.27
C PRO A 81 3.25 -24.57 19.75
N GLN A 82 2.40 -23.75 19.12
CA GLN A 82 2.25 -22.32 19.44
C GLN A 82 2.08 -22.05 20.95
N ALA A 83 1.19 -22.82 21.60
CA ALA A 83 0.84 -22.62 23.01
C ALA A 83 2.00 -22.86 23.98
N GLU A 84 3.01 -23.65 23.60
CA GLU A 84 4.21 -23.84 24.41
C GLU A 84 5.26 -22.78 24.12
N LEU A 85 5.44 -22.45 22.85
CA LEU A 85 6.40 -21.46 22.39
C LEU A 85 6.09 -20.05 22.92
N GLU A 86 4.83 -19.64 22.94
CA GLU A 86 4.43 -18.30 23.41
C GLU A 86 4.64 -18.11 24.93
N LYS A 87 4.76 -19.21 25.70
CA LYS A 87 5.10 -19.12 27.14
C LYS A 87 6.57 -18.79 27.38
N ILE A 88 7.41 -18.88 26.35
CA ILE A 88 8.85 -18.70 26.46
C ILE A 88 9.19 -17.22 26.36
N THR A 89 9.36 -16.58 27.53
CA THR A 89 9.75 -15.17 27.63
C THR A 89 11.26 -14.97 27.75
N SER A 90 12.01 -16.04 28.01
CA SER A 90 13.46 -15.96 28.23
C SER A 90 14.24 -16.06 26.92
N ILE A 91 14.93 -14.97 26.57
CA ILE A 91 15.84 -14.87 25.42
C ILE A 91 16.89 -16.01 25.41
N TRP A 92 17.37 -16.44 26.58
CA TRP A 92 18.36 -17.51 26.71
C TRP A 92 17.80 -18.88 26.33
N LYS A 93 16.52 -19.15 26.67
CA LYS A 93 15.84 -20.38 26.25
C LYS A 93 15.63 -20.38 24.75
N VAL A 94 15.23 -19.24 24.18
CA VAL A 94 15.06 -19.10 22.72
C VAL A 94 16.36 -19.44 21.98
N ARG A 95 17.49 -18.93 22.46
CA ARG A 95 18.81 -19.22 21.88
C ARG A 95 19.14 -20.74 21.84
N GLN A 96 18.62 -21.54 22.77
CA GLN A 96 18.85 -22.99 22.80
C GLN A 96 18.09 -23.74 21.70
N PHE A 97 17.15 -23.10 21.00
CA PHE A 97 16.47 -23.71 19.86
C PHE A 97 17.23 -23.59 18.54
N LYS A 98 18.37 -22.88 18.51
CA LYS A 98 19.18 -22.73 17.30
C LYS A 98 19.54 -24.11 16.73
N GLY A 99 19.26 -24.32 15.45
CA GLY A 99 19.51 -25.59 14.76
C GLY A 99 18.55 -26.73 15.11
N LYS A 100 17.55 -26.51 15.97
CA LYS A 100 16.51 -27.52 16.27
C LYS A 100 15.35 -27.46 15.27
N GLY A 101 14.39 -28.38 15.44
CA GLY A 101 13.29 -28.62 14.52
C GLY A 101 13.73 -29.48 13.33
N ILE A 102 12.92 -30.48 12.99
CA ILE A 102 13.20 -31.39 11.88
C ILE A 102 12.17 -31.19 10.76
N SER A 103 10.91 -30.98 11.12
CA SER A 103 9.82 -30.76 10.16
C SER A 103 9.76 -29.30 9.68
N ALA A 104 9.05 -29.07 8.57
CA ALA A 104 8.81 -27.73 8.06
C ALA A 104 8.01 -26.87 9.06
N GLU A 105 7.06 -27.50 9.77
CA GLU A 105 6.22 -26.92 10.79
C GLU A 105 7.03 -26.46 12.00
N ASP A 106 8.00 -27.28 12.45
CA ASP A 106 8.91 -26.91 13.54
C ASP A 106 9.73 -25.68 13.16
N LYS A 107 10.36 -25.72 11.97
CA LYS A 107 11.19 -24.64 11.46
C LYS A 107 10.39 -23.34 11.32
N ASN A 108 9.16 -23.42 10.84
CA ASN A 108 8.27 -22.26 10.77
C ASN A 108 8.02 -21.63 12.14
N ASN A 109 7.63 -22.46 13.12
CA ASN A 109 7.23 -22.00 14.44
C ASN A 109 8.45 -21.46 15.23
N LEU A 110 9.60 -22.11 15.10
CA LEU A 110 10.86 -21.62 15.66
C LEU A 110 11.29 -20.29 15.02
N GLY A 111 11.13 -20.14 13.70
CA GLY A 111 11.40 -18.88 12.99
C GLY A 111 10.61 -17.69 13.56
N ILE A 112 9.32 -17.90 13.89
CA ILE A 112 8.49 -16.87 14.52
C ILE A 112 9.05 -16.47 15.88
N ILE A 113 9.44 -17.44 16.71
CA ILE A 113 9.99 -17.16 18.04
C ILE A 113 11.34 -16.45 17.96
N PHE A 114 12.18 -16.83 17.00
CA PHE A 114 13.43 -16.09 16.73
C PHE A 114 13.14 -14.65 16.32
N ALA A 115 12.21 -14.41 15.40
CA ALA A 115 11.85 -13.08 14.94
C ALA A 115 11.30 -12.20 16.08
N LYS A 116 10.35 -12.72 16.87
CA LYS A 116 9.79 -12.03 18.04
C LYS A 116 10.84 -11.67 19.09
N ASN A 117 11.94 -12.43 19.17
CA ASN A 117 13.06 -12.18 20.08
C ASN A 117 14.26 -11.50 19.39
N SER A 118 14.05 -10.89 18.21
CA SER A 118 15.07 -10.17 17.43
C SER A 118 16.29 -10.99 16.98
N PHE A 119 16.17 -12.32 16.94
CA PHE A 119 17.16 -13.22 16.34
C PHE A 119 16.92 -13.36 14.84
N LEU A 120 17.10 -12.28 14.09
CA LEU A 120 16.69 -12.19 12.68
C LEU A 120 17.39 -13.19 11.77
N ASP A 121 18.71 -13.33 11.89
CA ASP A 121 19.48 -14.28 11.08
C ASP A 121 19.00 -15.73 11.31
N ASP A 122 18.69 -16.07 12.56
CA ASP A 122 18.19 -17.40 12.91
C ASP A 122 16.74 -17.59 12.42
N ALA A 123 15.92 -16.53 12.44
CA ALA A 123 14.56 -16.55 11.93
C ALA A 123 14.54 -16.73 10.41
N GLU A 124 15.36 -15.96 9.69
CA GLU A 124 15.54 -16.07 8.24
C GLU A 124 16.02 -17.46 7.87
N LEU A 125 17.05 -17.97 8.56
CA LEU A 125 17.56 -19.32 8.36
C LEU A 125 16.47 -20.37 8.56
N ALA A 126 15.71 -20.28 9.65
CA ALA A 126 14.64 -21.23 9.96
C ALA A 126 13.55 -21.25 8.88
N TRP A 127 13.07 -20.09 8.41
CA TRP A 127 12.09 -20.05 7.33
C TRP A 127 12.67 -20.50 5.99
N LYS A 128 13.93 -20.18 5.67
CA LYS A 128 14.61 -20.70 4.49
C LYS A 128 14.79 -22.22 4.54
N GLU A 129 15.06 -22.78 5.71
CA GLU A 129 15.07 -24.23 5.91
C GLU A 129 13.67 -24.83 5.76
N CYS A 130 12.61 -24.20 6.31
CA CYS A 130 11.24 -24.63 6.06
C CYS A 130 10.94 -24.70 4.54
N LEU A 131 11.30 -23.65 3.79
CA LEU A 131 11.08 -23.58 2.34
C LEU A 131 11.87 -24.62 1.54
N LYS A 132 12.97 -25.16 2.11
CA LYS A 132 13.74 -26.27 1.52
C LYS A 132 13.13 -27.63 1.84
N ILE A 133 12.64 -27.84 3.08
CA ILE A 133 12.02 -29.10 3.52
C ILE A 133 10.68 -29.29 2.82
N SER A 134 9.84 -28.25 2.86
CA SER A 134 8.57 -28.19 2.16
C SER A 134 8.69 -27.15 1.04
N GLU A 135 8.98 -27.65 -0.15
CA GLU A 135 9.38 -26.85 -1.31
C GLU A 135 8.40 -25.69 -1.57
N TYR A 136 8.85 -24.47 -1.30
CA TYR A 136 8.09 -23.21 -1.46
C TYR A 136 6.76 -23.15 -0.68
N HIS A 137 6.72 -23.71 0.54
CA HIS A 137 5.55 -23.68 1.42
C HIS A 137 4.99 -22.25 1.64
N PRO A 138 3.71 -21.99 1.29
CA PRO A 138 3.11 -20.64 1.32
C PRO A 138 3.18 -19.92 2.66
N VAL A 139 2.95 -20.65 3.77
CA VAL A 139 2.96 -20.05 5.12
C VAL A 139 4.36 -19.63 5.55
N CYS A 140 5.37 -20.46 5.29
CA CYS A 140 6.76 -20.16 5.65
C CYS A 140 7.27 -18.96 4.84
N PHE A 141 6.95 -18.92 3.56
CA PHE A 141 7.27 -17.78 2.72
C PHE A 141 6.57 -16.51 3.21
N SER A 142 5.29 -16.61 3.55
CA SER A 142 4.54 -15.48 4.09
C SER A 142 5.20 -14.95 5.37
N ASN A 143 5.59 -15.79 6.32
CA ASN A 143 6.25 -15.33 7.54
C ASN A 143 7.62 -14.68 7.29
N LEU A 144 8.41 -15.23 6.36
CA LEU A 144 9.67 -14.62 5.92
C LEU A 144 9.48 -13.21 5.36
N ILE A 145 8.50 -13.03 4.47
CA ILE A 145 8.19 -11.71 3.89
C ILE A 145 7.62 -10.76 4.94
N ARG A 146 6.84 -11.25 5.91
CA ARG A 146 6.35 -10.43 7.03
C ARG A 146 7.52 -9.82 7.79
N MET A 147 8.50 -10.65 8.14
CA MET A 147 9.65 -10.22 8.91
C MET A 147 10.44 -9.16 8.14
N HIS A 148 10.87 -9.42 6.90
CA HIS A 148 11.59 -8.42 6.10
C HIS A 148 10.79 -7.13 5.88
N TYR A 149 9.46 -7.21 5.76
CA TYR A 149 8.62 -6.03 5.66
C TYR A 149 8.62 -5.20 6.95
N LEU A 150 8.47 -5.85 8.11
CA LEU A 150 8.39 -5.18 9.42
C LEU A 150 9.70 -4.48 9.84
N ILE A 151 10.83 -4.96 9.32
CA ILE A 151 12.17 -4.41 9.57
C ILE A 151 12.63 -3.47 8.44
N ASP A 152 11.71 -3.06 7.57
CA ASP A 152 11.95 -2.15 6.44
C ASP A 152 13.01 -2.64 5.41
N GLU A 153 13.29 -3.95 5.37
CA GLU A 153 14.21 -4.59 4.42
C GLU A 153 13.52 -4.95 3.10
N TYR A 154 12.84 -3.97 2.49
CA TYR A 154 12.01 -4.20 1.30
C TYR A 154 12.79 -4.74 0.10
N GLU A 155 14.07 -4.37 -0.07
CA GLU A 155 14.89 -4.88 -1.18
C GLU A 155 15.27 -6.36 -1.01
N ILE A 156 15.41 -6.83 0.23
CA ILE A 156 15.63 -8.25 0.52
C ILE A 156 14.33 -9.00 0.31
N ALA A 157 13.21 -8.49 0.84
CA ALA A 157 11.88 -9.04 0.58
C ALA A 157 11.60 -9.22 -0.93
N LYS A 158 11.90 -8.20 -1.75
CA LYS A 158 11.72 -8.26 -3.21
C LYS A 158 12.58 -9.33 -3.88
N LYS A 159 13.82 -9.55 -3.41
CA LYS A 159 14.68 -10.63 -3.92
C LYS A 159 14.12 -11.99 -3.58
N GLU A 160 13.66 -12.19 -2.34
CA GLU A 160 13.03 -13.45 -1.91
C GLU A 160 11.73 -13.72 -2.68
N ILE A 161 10.89 -12.69 -2.89
CA ILE A 161 9.70 -12.77 -3.74
C ILE A 161 10.08 -13.15 -5.18
N THR A 162 11.13 -12.56 -5.74
CA THR A 162 11.59 -12.88 -7.11
C THR A 162 11.97 -14.35 -7.22
N THR A 163 12.68 -14.88 -6.24
CA THR A 163 13.06 -16.29 -6.21
C THR A 163 11.83 -17.19 -6.05
N TYR A 164 10.91 -16.82 -5.17
CA TYR A 164 9.67 -17.55 -4.94
C TYR A 164 8.80 -17.62 -6.20
N LEU A 165 8.51 -16.48 -6.85
CA LEU A 165 7.64 -16.43 -8.03
C LEU A 165 8.20 -17.20 -9.24
N LYS A 166 9.53 -17.37 -9.33
CA LYS A 166 10.17 -18.15 -10.40
C LYS A 166 10.02 -19.66 -10.24
N ASN A 167 9.98 -20.13 -9.00
CA ASN A 167 10.10 -21.56 -8.69
C ASN A 167 8.82 -22.17 -8.10
N ALA A 168 8.00 -21.37 -7.42
CA ALA A 168 6.76 -21.83 -6.80
C ALA A 168 5.69 -22.20 -7.84
N LYS A 169 4.85 -23.17 -7.51
CA LYS A 169 3.71 -23.56 -8.34
C LYS A 169 2.63 -22.48 -8.30
N LYS A 170 1.81 -22.40 -9.36
CA LYS A 170 0.69 -21.43 -9.44
C LYS A 170 -0.25 -21.50 -8.23
N ASP A 171 -0.56 -22.70 -7.76
CA ASP A 171 -1.41 -22.91 -6.58
C ASP A 171 -0.76 -22.34 -5.30
N GLN A 172 0.56 -22.53 -5.12
CA GLN A 172 1.27 -21.98 -3.96
C GLN A 172 1.26 -20.44 -3.98
N ILE A 173 1.47 -19.83 -5.14
CA ILE A 173 1.36 -18.37 -5.32
C ILE A 173 -0.06 -17.89 -4.98
N GLN A 174 -1.09 -18.61 -5.43
CA GLN A 174 -2.48 -18.28 -5.11
C GLN A 174 -2.76 -18.40 -3.60
N GLN A 175 -2.19 -19.40 -2.92
CA GLN A 175 -2.30 -19.55 -1.47
C GLN A 175 -1.63 -18.38 -0.73
N VAL A 176 -0.44 -17.93 -1.14
CA VAL A 176 0.21 -16.73 -0.56
C VAL A 176 -0.68 -15.49 -0.74
N ARG A 177 -1.22 -15.27 -1.95
CA ARG A 177 -2.13 -14.14 -2.19
C ARG A 177 -3.39 -14.21 -1.32
N LYS A 178 -3.94 -15.42 -1.14
CA LYS A 178 -5.07 -15.64 -0.24
C LYS A 178 -4.71 -15.26 1.20
N ILE A 179 -3.55 -15.71 1.70
CA ILE A 179 -3.04 -15.38 3.04
C ILE A 179 -2.95 -13.85 3.21
N PHE A 180 -2.30 -13.16 2.28
CA PHE A 180 -2.13 -11.71 2.36
C PHE A 180 -3.47 -10.96 2.38
N THR A 181 -4.42 -11.38 1.55
CA THR A 181 -5.78 -10.80 1.54
C THR A 181 -6.53 -11.09 2.85
N THR A 182 -6.50 -12.32 3.36
CA THR A 182 -7.23 -12.71 4.58
C THR A 182 -6.66 -12.05 5.84
N GLN A 183 -5.36 -11.81 5.88
CA GLN A 183 -4.69 -11.14 7.00
C GLN A 183 -4.62 -9.61 6.83
N ASN A 184 -5.22 -9.06 5.77
CA ASN A 184 -5.16 -7.64 5.44
C ASN A 184 -3.71 -7.10 5.32
N ARG A 185 -2.77 -7.93 4.87
CA ARG A 185 -1.34 -7.58 4.66
C ARG A 185 -1.15 -6.87 3.32
N ARG A 186 -1.87 -5.77 3.11
CA ARG A 186 -1.97 -5.07 1.82
C ARG A 186 -0.62 -4.56 1.29
N GLU A 187 0.25 -4.07 2.17
CA GLU A 187 1.56 -3.52 1.78
C GLU A 187 2.50 -4.58 1.21
N GLU A 188 2.39 -5.80 1.72
CA GLU A 188 3.19 -6.93 1.25
C GLU A 188 2.63 -7.48 -0.07
N THR A 189 1.31 -7.41 -0.27
CA THR A 189 0.69 -7.61 -1.59
C THR A 189 1.27 -6.65 -2.61
N VAL A 190 1.46 -5.37 -2.25
CA VAL A 190 2.07 -4.37 -3.15
C VAL A 190 3.53 -4.73 -3.49
N LEU A 191 4.32 -5.22 -2.52
CA LEU A 191 5.67 -5.72 -2.80
C LEU A 191 5.65 -6.91 -3.76
N LEU A 192 4.73 -7.86 -3.55
CA LEU A 192 4.56 -9.02 -4.41
C LEU A 192 4.20 -8.60 -5.84
N LEU A 193 3.24 -7.67 -5.99
CA LEU A 193 2.80 -7.15 -7.27
C LEU A 193 3.89 -6.32 -7.97
N ASP A 194 4.70 -5.54 -7.25
CA ASP A 194 5.83 -4.81 -7.85
C ASP A 194 6.84 -5.77 -8.49
N VAL A 195 7.15 -6.89 -7.81
CA VAL A 195 8.04 -7.91 -8.39
C VAL A 195 7.36 -8.64 -9.54
N GLN A 196 6.10 -9.04 -9.37
CA GLN A 196 5.33 -9.74 -10.40
C GLN A 196 5.17 -8.91 -11.68
N SER A 197 5.06 -7.59 -11.56
CA SER A 197 4.94 -6.66 -12.69
C SER A 197 6.17 -6.60 -13.59
N LYS A 198 7.30 -7.19 -13.16
CA LYS A 198 8.55 -7.29 -13.93
C LYS A 198 8.68 -8.63 -14.64
N ILE A 199 7.73 -9.54 -14.44
CA ILE A 199 7.70 -10.87 -15.05
C ILE A 199 6.91 -10.78 -16.37
N PRO A 200 7.50 -11.18 -17.52
CA PRO A 200 6.82 -11.17 -18.81
C PRO A 200 5.51 -11.94 -18.80
N GLY A 201 4.44 -11.31 -19.30
CA GLY A 201 3.08 -11.86 -19.36
C GLY A 201 2.23 -11.63 -18.11
N MET A 202 2.79 -11.06 -17.03
CA MET A 202 2.07 -10.78 -15.78
C MET A 202 1.97 -9.28 -15.48
N GLU A 203 2.48 -8.42 -16.35
CA GLU A 203 2.62 -6.98 -16.12
C GLU A 203 1.25 -6.30 -16.01
N VAL A 204 0.37 -6.52 -16.99
CA VAL A 204 -0.95 -5.88 -17.07
C VAL A 204 -1.79 -6.24 -15.84
N VAL A 205 -1.84 -7.52 -15.47
CA VAL A 205 -2.58 -8.00 -14.28
C VAL A 205 -2.03 -7.34 -13.01
N SER A 206 -0.71 -7.23 -12.89
CA SER A 206 -0.09 -6.62 -11.72
C SER A 206 -0.33 -5.12 -11.65
N TRP A 207 -0.25 -4.42 -12.79
CA TRP A 207 -0.53 -2.98 -12.87
C TRP A 207 -2.00 -2.66 -12.61
N ASP A 208 -2.94 -3.51 -13.04
CA ASP A 208 -4.37 -3.31 -12.78
C ASP A 208 -4.63 -3.31 -11.27
N GLU A 209 -4.12 -4.32 -10.56
CA GLU A 209 -4.24 -4.41 -9.09
C GLU A 209 -3.48 -3.30 -8.35
N LEU A 210 -2.26 -2.95 -8.79
CA LEU A 210 -1.50 -1.83 -8.22
C LEU A 210 -2.24 -0.51 -8.41
N SER A 211 -2.83 -0.28 -9.57
CA SER A 211 -3.60 0.94 -9.84
C SER A 211 -4.81 1.06 -8.92
N ALA A 212 -5.55 -0.03 -8.71
CA ALA A 212 -6.68 -0.06 -7.79
C ALA A 212 -6.25 0.24 -6.35
N TYR A 213 -5.13 -0.32 -5.90
CA TYR A 213 -4.56 -0.03 -4.59
C TYR A 213 -4.21 1.47 -4.43
N PHE A 214 -3.56 2.08 -5.43
CA PHE A 214 -3.20 3.50 -5.36
C PHE A 214 -4.41 4.43 -5.47
N LEU A 215 -5.45 4.05 -6.22
CA LEU A 215 -6.73 4.77 -6.23
C LEU A 215 -7.40 4.76 -4.85
N GLU A 216 -7.44 3.61 -4.17
CA GLU A 216 -7.98 3.50 -2.81
C GLU A 216 -7.21 4.39 -1.81
N ARG A 217 -5.88 4.47 -1.97
CA ARG A 217 -5.00 5.34 -1.17
C ARG A 217 -5.05 6.81 -1.57
N GLN A 218 -5.80 7.18 -2.63
CA GLN A 218 -5.84 8.51 -3.23
C GLN A 218 -4.45 9.00 -3.72
N ASP A 219 -3.53 8.08 -4.00
CA ASP A 219 -2.24 8.38 -4.64
C ASP A 219 -2.45 8.39 -6.17
N TYR A 220 -3.11 9.45 -6.62
CA TYR A 220 -3.55 9.62 -8.01
C TYR A 220 -2.39 9.64 -9.02
N GLU A 221 -1.21 10.10 -8.63
CA GLU A 221 -0.02 10.13 -9.49
C GLU A 221 0.43 8.70 -9.85
N LYS A 222 0.57 7.83 -8.84
CA LYS A 222 0.95 6.43 -9.08
C LYS A 222 -0.16 5.64 -9.76
N ALA A 223 -1.41 5.87 -9.38
CA ALA A 223 -2.56 5.25 -10.05
C ALA A 223 -2.54 5.56 -11.55
N TYR A 224 -2.41 6.84 -11.92
CA TYR A 224 -2.32 7.26 -13.32
C TYR A 224 -1.17 6.58 -14.04
N PHE A 225 0.01 6.52 -13.42
CA PHE A 225 1.19 5.88 -14.01
C PHE A 225 0.93 4.41 -14.41
N TYR A 226 0.32 3.62 -13.52
CA TYR A 226 0.03 2.21 -13.82
C TYR A 226 -1.10 2.06 -14.84
N LEU A 227 -2.15 2.88 -14.76
CA LEU A 227 -3.24 2.86 -15.74
C LEU A 227 -2.73 3.21 -17.14
N GLU A 228 -1.87 4.22 -17.26
CA GLU A 228 -1.24 4.60 -18.54
C GLU A 228 -0.40 3.45 -19.10
N LYS A 229 0.35 2.74 -18.25
CA LYS A 229 1.12 1.56 -18.66
C LYS A 229 0.25 0.44 -19.23
N ILE A 230 -0.92 0.20 -18.64
CA ILE A 230 -1.89 -0.76 -19.17
C ILE A 230 -2.38 -0.30 -20.53
N LEU A 231 -2.81 0.96 -20.67
CA LEU A 231 -3.36 1.50 -21.91
C LEU A 231 -2.32 1.63 -23.04
N GLN A 232 -1.02 1.69 -22.72
CA GLN A 232 0.06 1.62 -23.71
C GLN A 232 0.18 0.22 -24.35
N ILE A 233 -0.18 -0.84 -23.63
CA ILE A 233 -0.15 -2.23 -24.14
C ILE A 233 -1.50 -2.59 -24.75
N ASP A 234 -2.58 -2.31 -24.03
CA ASP A 234 -3.96 -2.56 -24.47
C ASP A 234 -4.78 -1.26 -24.37
N PRO A 235 -4.86 -0.48 -25.47
CA PRO A 235 -5.64 0.75 -25.52
C PRO A 235 -7.14 0.55 -25.25
N TYR A 236 -7.65 -0.67 -25.42
CA TYR A 236 -9.07 -1.00 -25.22
C TYR A 236 -9.33 -1.71 -23.89
N HIS A 237 -8.36 -1.75 -22.99
CA HIS A 237 -8.52 -2.39 -21.68
C HIS A 237 -9.66 -1.73 -20.88
N LYS A 238 -10.75 -2.46 -20.67
CA LYS A 238 -12.00 -1.94 -20.10
C LYS A 238 -11.79 -1.30 -18.71
N ASN A 239 -11.18 -2.03 -17.78
CA ASN A 239 -11.04 -1.58 -16.39
C ASN A 239 -10.17 -0.34 -16.31
N ALA A 240 -8.99 -0.36 -16.94
CA ALA A 240 -8.09 0.79 -17.02
C ALA A 240 -8.75 2.06 -17.60
N ARG A 241 -9.52 1.96 -18.69
CA ARG A 241 -10.29 3.09 -19.23
C ARG A 241 -11.34 3.59 -18.23
N ALA A 242 -12.08 2.68 -17.59
CA ALA A 242 -13.09 3.04 -16.58
C ALA A 242 -12.44 3.76 -15.38
N SER A 243 -11.32 3.24 -14.89
CA SER A 243 -10.52 3.86 -13.82
C SER A 243 -9.99 5.23 -14.23
N MET A 244 -9.58 5.43 -15.49
CA MET A 244 -9.18 6.75 -16.01
C MET A 244 -10.35 7.75 -16.01
N VAL A 245 -11.57 7.34 -16.33
CA VAL A 245 -12.77 8.21 -16.25
C VAL A 245 -13.00 8.67 -14.81
N LEU A 246 -12.98 7.73 -13.85
CA LEU A 246 -13.17 8.03 -12.43
C LEU A 246 -12.04 8.93 -11.90
N LEU A 247 -10.80 8.64 -12.26
CA LEU A 247 -9.64 9.45 -11.90
C LEU A 247 -9.71 10.86 -12.48
N ALA A 248 -10.09 11.00 -13.75
CA ALA A 248 -10.26 12.29 -14.39
C ALA A 248 -11.40 13.10 -13.77
N HIS A 249 -12.47 12.43 -13.34
CA HIS A 249 -13.55 13.05 -12.57
C HIS A 249 -13.05 13.61 -11.23
N ASP A 250 -12.30 12.83 -10.47
CA ASP A 250 -11.78 13.23 -9.15
C ASP A 250 -10.73 14.36 -9.26
N LEU A 251 -10.00 14.40 -10.38
CA LEU A 251 -9.04 15.47 -10.69
C LEU A 251 -9.66 16.67 -11.44
N GLU A 252 -10.98 16.65 -11.68
CA GLU A 252 -11.73 17.66 -12.44
C GLU A 252 -11.16 17.93 -13.85
N LYS A 253 -10.52 16.91 -14.46
CA LYS A 253 -9.98 16.97 -15.81
C LYS A 253 -11.06 16.56 -16.82
N TRP A 254 -12.00 17.47 -17.05
CA TRP A 254 -13.21 17.19 -17.85
C TRP A 254 -12.92 16.82 -19.31
N ASP A 255 -11.87 17.35 -19.91
CA ASP A 255 -11.47 17.00 -21.29
C ASP A 255 -10.96 15.56 -21.40
N ASP A 256 -10.08 15.16 -20.48
CA ASP A 256 -9.56 13.78 -20.40
C ASP A 256 -10.71 12.80 -20.09
N LEU A 257 -11.60 13.19 -19.17
CA LEU A 257 -12.79 12.41 -18.84
C LEU A 257 -13.62 12.14 -20.10
N LEU A 258 -13.95 13.18 -20.87
CA LEU A 258 -14.74 13.03 -22.09
C LEU A 258 -14.01 12.16 -23.12
N MET A 259 -12.69 12.30 -23.27
CA MET A 259 -11.89 11.47 -24.17
C MET A 259 -12.05 9.97 -23.86
N PHE A 260 -11.84 9.58 -22.60
CA PHE A 260 -11.95 8.18 -22.18
C PHE A 260 -13.41 7.69 -22.16
N ALA A 261 -14.34 8.52 -21.69
CA ALA A 261 -15.74 8.15 -21.56
C ALA A 261 -16.43 7.97 -22.92
N MET A 262 -16.11 8.80 -23.93
CA MET A 262 -16.65 8.64 -25.29
C MET A 262 -16.10 7.40 -25.98
N ASN A 263 -14.81 7.13 -25.79
CA ASN A 263 -14.20 5.90 -26.28
C ASN A 263 -14.87 4.67 -25.67
N LEU A 264 -15.13 4.68 -24.36
CA LEU A 264 -15.88 3.61 -23.68
C LEU A 264 -17.32 3.49 -24.15
N HIS A 265 -18.03 4.60 -24.33
CA HIS A 265 -19.42 4.58 -24.81
C HIS A 265 -19.53 4.02 -26.24
N SER A 266 -18.48 4.17 -27.06
CA SER A 266 -18.43 3.61 -28.41
C SER A 266 -18.20 2.09 -28.44
N THR A 267 -17.88 1.47 -27.30
CA THR A 267 -17.77 0.01 -27.17
C THR A 267 -19.03 -0.56 -26.49
N ASP A 268 -19.31 -1.86 -26.68
CA ASP A 268 -20.42 -2.56 -26.00
C ASP A 268 -20.21 -2.70 -24.47
N ASP A 269 -19.18 -2.04 -23.92
CA ASP A 269 -18.80 -2.10 -22.52
C ASP A 269 -19.75 -1.26 -21.66
N LYS A 270 -20.67 -1.95 -20.98
CA LYS A 270 -21.48 -1.30 -19.95
C LYS A 270 -20.62 -0.99 -18.72
N ILE A 271 -20.50 0.29 -18.38
CA ILE A 271 -19.94 0.81 -17.14
C ILE A 271 -21.06 1.50 -16.36
N PRO A 272 -21.21 1.25 -15.06
CA PRO A 272 -22.17 1.95 -14.23
C PRO A 272 -21.98 3.46 -14.30
N ASP A 273 -23.08 4.20 -14.42
CA ASP A 273 -23.11 5.66 -14.34
C ASP A 273 -22.23 6.39 -15.39
N LEU A 274 -21.88 5.74 -16.51
CA LEU A 274 -21.04 6.38 -17.54
C LEU A 274 -21.70 7.63 -18.11
N ASN A 275 -23.01 7.59 -18.37
CA ASN A 275 -23.71 8.75 -18.92
C ASN A 275 -23.81 9.90 -17.90
N TYR A 276 -23.90 9.58 -16.60
CA TYR A 276 -23.78 10.57 -15.53
C TYR A 276 -22.44 11.32 -15.61
N TYR A 277 -21.32 10.60 -15.70
CA TYR A 277 -19.99 11.24 -15.77
C TYR A 277 -19.84 12.13 -17.01
N ILE A 278 -20.34 11.67 -18.17
CA ILE A 278 -20.33 12.46 -19.40
C ILE A 278 -21.19 13.72 -19.26
N ALA A 279 -22.43 13.58 -18.78
CA ALA A 279 -23.33 14.71 -18.57
C ALA A 279 -22.74 15.73 -17.57
N LYS A 280 -22.11 15.24 -16.51
CA LYS A 280 -21.42 16.09 -15.52
C LYS A 280 -20.26 16.85 -16.15
N ALA A 281 -19.42 16.19 -16.94
CA ALA A 281 -18.31 16.85 -17.62
C ALA A 281 -18.78 17.97 -18.57
N TYR A 282 -19.84 17.74 -19.34
CA TYR A 282 -20.44 18.80 -20.17
C TYR A 282 -21.04 19.94 -19.34
N TYR A 283 -21.71 19.62 -18.23
CA TYR A 283 -22.25 20.62 -17.31
C TYR A 283 -21.14 21.52 -16.72
N GLU A 284 -20.03 20.94 -16.25
CA GLU A 284 -18.90 21.71 -15.69
C GLU A 284 -18.19 22.55 -16.77
N LYS A 285 -18.16 22.06 -18.01
CA LYS A 285 -17.73 22.84 -19.19
C LYS A 285 -18.75 23.89 -19.65
N ARG A 286 -19.86 24.07 -18.93
CA ARG A 286 -20.98 25.00 -19.24
C ARG A 286 -21.71 24.70 -20.55
N ASN A 287 -21.55 23.49 -21.07
CA ASN A 287 -22.24 23.05 -22.26
C ASN A 287 -23.53 22.32 -21.89
N TYR A 288 -24.52 23.08 -21.43
CA TYR A 288 -25.72 22.53 -20.81
C TYR A 288 -26.66 21.81 -21.79
N SER A 289 -26.66 22.21 -23.07
CA SER A 289 -27.42 21.53 -24.12
C SER A 289 -26.97 20.08 -24.29
N GLU A 290 -25.66 19.88 -24.44
CA GLU A 290 -25.06 18.56 -24.60
C GLU A 290 -25.21 17.73 -23.33
N ALA A 291 -25.03 18.36 -22.15
CA ALA A 291 -25.31 17.70 -20.88
C ALA A 291 -26.74 17.14 -20.83
N LEU A 292 -27.74 17.93 -21.26
CA LEU A 292 -29.14 17.49 -21.30
C LEU A 292 -29.39 16.35 -22.30
N GLU A 293 -28.71 16.36 -23.45
CA GLU A 293 -28.78 15.24 -24.41
C GLU A 293 -28.26 13.93 -23.79
N TRP A 294 -27.19 13.99 -23.02
CA TRP A 294 -26.67 12.81 -22.32
C TRP A 294 -27.61 12.32 -21.22
N ILE A 295 -28.26 13.23 -20.50
CA ILE A 295 -29.34 12.87 -19.57
C ILE A 295 -30.47 12.10 -20.28
N ARG A 296 -30.87 12.54 -21.47
CA ARG A 296 -31.91 11.91 -22.31
C ARG A 296 -31.50 10.56 -22.92
N LYS A 297 -30.21 10.31 -23.09
CA LYS A 297 -29.69 9.00 -23.55
C LYS A 297 -29.50 7.99 -22.42
N SER A 298 -29.44 8.48 -21.18
CA SER A 298 -29.17 7.63 -20.02
C SER A 298 -30.29 6.63 -19.76
N PRO A 299 -30.01 5.38 -19.35
CA PRO A 299 -31.03 4.41 -19.00
C PRO A 299 -31.78 4.82 -17.74
N GLU A 300 -33.02 4.32 -17.60
CA GLU A 300 -33.89 4.65 -16.46
C GLU A 300 -33.23 4.34 -15.11
N SER A 301 -32.45 3.26 -15.02
CA SER A 301 -31.71 2.87 -13.83
C SER A 301 -30.73 3.93 -13.33
N GLU A 302 -30.06 4.65 -14.23
CA GLU A 302 -29.16 5.76 -13.87
C GLU A 302 -29.96 6.99 -13.45
N ARG A 303 -31.05 7.28 -14.17
CA ARG A 303 -31.91 8.45 -13.91
C ARG A 303 -32.61 8.41 -12.55
N GLU A 304 -32.79 7.22 -12.00
CA GLU A 304 -33.35 7.07 -10.65
C GLU A 304 -32.37 7.43 -9.54
N THR A 305 -31.07 7.45 -9.81
CA THR A 305 -30.08 7.71 -8.76
C THR A 305 -30.12 9.16 -8.29
N PHE A 306 -29.99 9.39 -6.98
CA PHE A 306 -30.05 10.73 -6.41
C PHE A 306 -29.03 11.72 -7.01
N PRO A 307 -27.74 11.36 -7.19
CA PRO A 307 -26.75 12.26 -7.80
C PRO A 307 -27.15 12.68 -9.23
N PHE A 308 -27.73 11.75 -9.99
CA PHE A 308 -28.16 11.98 -11.36
C PHE A 308 -29.35 12.95 -11.43
N VAL A 309 -30.37 12.75 -10.59
CA VAL A 309 -31.55 13.64 -10.53
C VAL A 309 -31.15 15.06 -10.14
N GLU A 310 -30.23 15.20 -9.19
CA GLU A 310 -29.72 16.50 -8.76
C GLU A 310 -28.93 17.19 -9.87
N LEU A 311 -28.08 16.45 -10.60
CA LEU A 311 -27.39 16.97 -11.79
C LEU A 311 -28.40 17.41 -12.87
N TRP A 312 -29.42 16.59 -13.15
CA TRP A 312 -30.45 16.91 -14.13
C TRP A 312 -31.19 18.20 -13.77
N LYS A 313 -31.60 18.35 -12.50
CA LYS A 313 -32.19 19.59 -11.99
C LYS A 313 -31.30 20.80 -12.24
N ARG A 314 -30.00 20.70 -11.92
CA ARG A 314 -29.03 21.78 -12.11
C ARG A 314 -28.86 22.16 -13.58
N ILE A 315 -28.81 21.18 -14.48
CA ILE A 315 -28.74 21.40 -15.93
C ILE A 315 -29.98 22.18 -16.40
N LEU A 316 -31.18 21.76 -16.01
CA LEU A 316 -32.43 22.43 -16.40
C LEU A 316 -32.46 23.90 -15.93
N LEU A 317 -32.11 24.14 -14.67
CA LEU A 317 -32.09 25.49 -14.11
C LEU A 317 -30.98 26.37 -14.72
N SER A 318 -29.88 25.77 -15.17
CA SER A 318 -28.79 26.48 -15.85
C SER A 318 -29.13 26.83 -17.30
N LEU A 319 -29.94 26.01 -17.97
CA LEU A 319 -30.48 26.32 -19.31
C LEU A 319 -31.52 27.44 -19.25
N ASN A 320 -32.44 27.36 -18.29
CA ASN A 320 -33.43 28.40 -18.05
C ASN A 320 -33.84 28.38 -16.56
N PRO A 321 -33.73 29.50 -15.82
CA PRO A 321 -34.17 29.59 -14.42
C PRO A 321 -35.64 29.23 -14.20
N THR A 322 -36.49 29.39 -15.22
CA THR A 322 -37.92 29.03 -15.19
C THR A 322 -38.20 27.68 -15.89
N SER A 323 -37.18 26.84 -16.06
CA SER A 323 -37.33 25.52 -16.67
C SER A 323 -38.38 24.67 -15.97
N ASP A 324 -39.11 23.91 -16.77
CA ASP A 324 -40.06 22.95 -16.26
C ASP A 324 -39.37 21.77 -15.58
N LEU A 325 -39.63 21.58 -14.27
CA LEU A 325 -39.12 20.48 -13.47
C LEU A 325 -40.10 19.30 -13.37
N HIS A 326 -41.27 19.34 -14.00
CA HIS A 326 -42.20 18.21 -14.03
C HIS A 326 -41.55 16.88 -14.48
N PRO A 327 -40.63 16.84 -15.47
CA PRO A 327 -39.98 15.60 -15.89
C PRO A 327 -39.18 14.90 -14.77
N ILE A 328 -38.67 15.65 -13.79
CA ILE A 328 -37.84 15.10 -12.71
C ILE A 328 -38.65 14.73 -11.45
N LEU A 329 -39.90 15.20 -11.33
CA LEU A 329 -40.73 14.99 -10.15
C LEU A 329 -40.95 13.51 -9.78
N PRO A 330 -41.19 12.57 -10.73
CA PRO A 330 -41.38 11.16 -10.39
C PRO A 330 -40.15 10.59 -9.68
N TYR A 331 -38.95 10.92 -10.17
CA TYR A 331 -37.67 10.46 -9.62
C TYR A 331 -37.37 11.08 -8.26
N ILE A 332 -37.68 12.37 -8.07
CA ILE A 332 -37.52 13.05 -6.76
C ILE A 332 -38.41 12.39 -5.71
N LYS A 333 -39.69 12.15 -6.04
CA LYS A 333 -40.64 11.49 -5.11
C LYS A 333 -40.16 10.10 -4.72
N LYS A 334 -39.71 9.29 -5.69
CA LYS A 334 -39.17 7.94 -5.45
C LYS A 334 -37.95 7.98 -4.53
N ASN A 335 -36.99 8.87 -4.79
CA ASN A 335 -35.79 9.05 -3.96
C ASN A 335 -36.12 9.51 -2.54
N ALA A 336 -37.09 10.42 -2.37
CA ALA A 336 -37.54 10.87 -1.06
C ALA A 336 -38.11 9.69 -0.24
N ILE A 337 -39.01 8.89 -0.82
CA ILE A 337 -39.61 7.72 -0.18
C ILE A 337 -38.54 6.70 0.24
N GLN A 338 -37.56 6.41 -0.62
CA GLN A 338 -36.47 5.49 -0.29
C GLN A 338 -35.60 5.98 0.87
N ARG A 339 -35.29 7.29 0.92
CA ARG A 339 -34.57 7.89 2.05
C ARG A 339 -35.34 7.77 3.36
N PHE A 340 -36.65 8.05 3.33
CA PHE A 340 -37.51 7.87 4.51
C PHE A 340 -37.54 6.41 4.97
N ALA A 341 -37.73 5.46 4.05
CA ALA A 341 -37.74 4.02 4.38
C ALA A 341 -36.40 3.52 4.97
N ASN A 342 -35.27 4.04 4.49
CA ASN A 342 -33.95 3.66 5.01
C ASN A 342 -33.62 4.33 6.34
N SER A 343 -34.12 5.56 6.57
CA SER A 343 -34.02 6.20 7.88
C SER A 343 -34.87 5.49 8.93
N GLY A 344 -36.10 5.09 8.59
CA GLY A 344 -36.99 4.33 9.47
C GLY A 344 -36.40 2.97 9.87
N ARG A 345 -35.78 2.24 8.94
CA ARG A 345 -35.14 0.94 9.24
C ARG A 345 -33.98 1.01 10.23
N ARG A 346 -33.22 2.11 10.29
CA ARG A 346 -32.13 2.26 11.28
C ARG A 346 -32.67 2.42 12.72
N TYR A 347 -33.88 2.95 12.89
CA TYR A 347 -34.48 3.12 14.21
C TYR A 347 -35.10 1.83 14.77
N PHE A 348 -35.22 0.76 13.98
CA PHE A 348 -35.79 -0.53 14.41
C PHE A 348 -34.75 -1.66 14.52
N THR A 349 -33.48 -1.40 14.18
CA THR A 349 -32.39 -2.40 14.31
C THR A 349 -31.49 -2.16 15.51
N ASP A 350 -31.66 -1.04 16.22
CA ASP A 350 -30.92 -0.68 17.44
C ASP A 350 -31.78 -0.75 18.72
N SER A 351 -32.89 -1.50 18.70
CA SER A 351 -33.81 -1.70 19.84
C SER A 351 -33.83 -3.12 20.36
#